data_AF-A0AAD7SRY5-F1
#
_entry.id   AF-A0AAD7SRY5-F1
#
_cell.length_a   1.000
_cell.length_b   1.000
_cell.length_c   1.000
_cell.angle_alpha   90.00
_cell.angle_beta   90.00
_cell.angle_gamma   90.00
#
_symmetry.space_group_name_H-M   'P 1'
#
loop_
_entity.id
_entity.type
_entity.pdbx_description
1 polymer ?
#
loop_
_entity_poly.entity_id
_entity_poly.type
_entity_poly.pdbx_seq_one_letter_code
_entity_poly.pdbx_strand_id
1 'polypeptide(L)'
;MGRSTVILVQGQQERGERDGCVRSDKDGGGAVQDQGSVSRSSGRLDYWEGIVSRPISWSDLWKIPQARLNFLIRSTYDTFPCPHNLHQWFGNEECCPLYNSPNASFRHILSGCKTVLSQGHYRWRHDQVLKKLAETVEVCRQATNSGCSPATKHRIQFVRQKAPA
;
A
#
# COMPACT_ATOMS: atom_id res chain seq x y z
N MET A 1 11.07 58.41 -17.36
CA MET A 1 9.78 57.88 -17.86
C MET A 1 10.04 56.54 -18.53
N GLY A 2 10.18 55.47 -17.74
CA GLY A 2 10.45 54.12 -18.25
C GLY A 2 9.13 53.41 -18.55
N ARG A 3 8.89 53.05 -19.82
CA ARG A 3 7.72 52.27 -20.22
C ARG A 3 7.96 50.81 -19.86
N SER A 4 7.29 50.32 -18.82
CA SER A 4 7.13 48.88 -18.60
C SER A 4 6.12 48.35 -19.60
N THR A 5 6.59 47.53 -20.54
CA THR A 5 5.74 46.72 -21.42
C THR A 5 5.28 45.50 -20.64
N VAL A 6 4.00 45.47 -20.27
CA VAL A 6 3.35 44.28 -19.70
C VAL A 6 3.00 43.36 -20.87
N ILE A 7 3.68 42.22 -20.97
CA ILE A 7 3.29 41.15 -21.89
C ILE A 7 2.19 40.35 -21.19
N LEU A 8 0.94 40.59 -21.60
CA LEU A 8 -0.17 39.70 -21.31
C LEU A 8 0.04 38.40 -22.09
N VAL A 9 0.51 37.36 -21.42
CA VAL A 9 0.43 36.00 -21.96
C VAL A 9 -1.00 35.53 -21.75
N GLN A 10 -1.79 35.55 -22.83
CA GLN A 10 -3.08 34.87 -22.91
C GLN A 10 -2.86 33.36 -22.65
N GLY A 11 -3.28 32.89 -21.48
CA GLY A 11 -3.48 31.46 -21.23
C GLY A 11 -4.67 31.00 -22.07
N GLN A 12 -4.38 30.35 -23.19
CA GLN A 12 -5.36 29.63 -23.99
C GLN A 12 -5.91 28.47 -23.16
N GLN A 13 -7.15 28.62 -22.70
CA GLN A 13 -7.93 27.57 -22.07
C GLN A 13 -8.47 26.66 -23.17
N GLU A 14 -7.76 25.57 -23.46
CA GLU A 14 -8.33 24.47 -24.25
C GLU A 14 -9.37 23.74 -23.39
N ARG A 15 -10.65 24.00 -23.66
CA ARG A 15 -11.76 23.17 -23.20
C ARG A 15 -11.71 21.85 -23.97
N GLY A 16 -10.95 20.89 -23.43
CA GLY A 16 -11.16 19.48 -23.73
C GLY A 16 -12.53 19.07 -23.22
N GLU A 17 -13.37 18.58 -24.13
CA GLU A 17 -14.65 17.95 -23.86
C GLU A 17 -14.43 16.83 -22.83
N ARG A 18 -14.92 17.04 -21.60
CA ARG A 18 -14.80 16.06 -20.52
C ARG A 18 -15.87 15.01 -20.74
N ASP A 19 -15.45 13.85 -21.25
CA ASP A 19 -16.24 12.62 -21.22
C ASP A 19 -16.67 12.34 -19.78
N GLY A 20 -17.91 12.71 -19.46
CA GLY A 20 -18.49 12.47 -18.15
C GLY A 20 -18.55 10.98 -17.86
N CYS A 21 -18.26 10.60 -16.62
CA CYS A 21 -18.38 9.21 -16.20
C CYS A 21 -19.83 8.75 -16.34
N VAL A 22 -20.09 7.87 -17.31
CA VAL A 22 -21.38 7.22 -17.46
C VAL A 22 -21.59 6.33 -16.25
N ARG A 23 -22.55 6.69 -15.40
CA ARG A 23 -23.08 5.80 -14.37
C ARG A 23 -23.66 4.59 -15.10
N SER A 24 -22.91 3.49 -15.08
CA SER A 24 -23.39 2.22 -15.61
C SER A 24 -24.34 1.63 -14.58
N ASP A 25 -25.64 1.91 -14.74
CA ASP A 25 -26.69 1.17 -14.05
C ASP A 25 -26.63 -0.28 -14.54
N LYS A 26 -26.20 -1.19 -13.66
CA LYS A 26 -26.30 -2.63 -13.88
C LYS A 26 -27.43 -3.18 -13.03
N ASP A 27 -28.57 -3.37 -13.67
CA ASP A 27 -29.64 -4.23 -13.19
C ASP A 27 -29.20 -5.71 -13.23
N GLY A 28 -29.50 -6.44 -12.16
CA GLY A 28 -29.78 -7.88 -12.23
C GLY A 28 -28.67 -8.86 -11.77
N GLY A 29 -28.75 -9.26 -10.50
CA GLY A 29 -28.77 -10.69 -10.12
C GLY A 29 -27.45 -11.40 -9.83
N GLY A 30 -27.12 -11.54 -8.54
CA GLY A 30 -26.09 -12.46 -8.04
C GLY A 30 -25.57 -12.06 -6.66
N ALA A 31 -26.39 -12.25 -5.62
CA ALA A 31 -25.99 -12.01 -4.24
C ALA A 31 -24.90 -13.00 -3.81
N VAL A 32 -23.64 -12.59 -3.92
CA VAL A 32 -22.56 -13.15 -3.10
C VAL A 32 -22.55 -12.33 -1.82
N GLN A 33 -23.04 -12.92 -0.74
CA GLN A 33 -22.95 -12.36 0.61
C GLN A 33 -21.49 -12.44 1.06
N ASP A 34 -20.69 -11.43 0.73
CA ASP A 34 -19.46 -11.15 1.47
C ASP A 34 -19.85 -10.25 2.65
N GLN A 35 -20.34 -10.88 3.72
CA GLN A 35 -20.54 -10.20 5.01
C GLN A 35 -19.17 -9.96 5.64
N GLY A 36 -18.54 -8.88 5.18
CA GLY A 36 -17.36 -8.27 5.77
C GLY A 36 -17.51 -6.76 5.82
N SER A 37 -18.70 -6.26 6.16
CA SER A 37 -18.90 -4.84 6.45
C SER A 37 -18.16 -4.50 7.74
N VAL A 38 -16.90 -4.08 7.63
CA VAL A 38 -16.22 -3.38 8.72
C VAL A 38 -16.92 -2.04 8.88
N SER A 39 -17.91 -2.04 9.75
CA SER A 39 -18.47 -0.83 10.36
C SER A 39 -17.31 -0.01 10.91
N ARG A 40 -17.15 1.23 10.46
CA ARG A 40 -16.31 2.21 11.14
C ARG A 40 -17.03 2.56 12.44
N SER A 41 -16.85 1.72 13.47
CA SER A 41 -17.20 2.07 14.84
C SER A 41 -16.25 3.18 15.28
N SER A 42 -16.73 4.42 15.20
CA SER A 42 -16.12 5.53 15.92
C SER A 42 -16.06 5.16 17.41
N GLY A 43 -14.87 4.85 17.92
CA GLY A 43 -14.70 4.57 19.34
C GLY A 43 -13.54 3.66 19.75
N ARG A 44 -12.83 3.00 18.83
CA ARG A 44 -11.61 2.26 19.20
C ARG A 44 -10.57 2.30 18.09
N LEU A 45 -9.76 3.36 18.13
CA LEU A 45 -8.73 3.68 17.13
C LEU A 45 -7.54 2.70 17.13
N ASP A 46 -7.40 1.88 18.18
CA ASP A 46 -6.13 1.19 18.46
C ASP A 46 -6.18 -0.32 18.22
N TYR A 47 -7.33 -0.87 17.83
CA TYR A 47 -7.52 -2.31 17.72
C TYR A 47 -7.73 -2.77 16.29
N TRP A 48 -6.65 -3.23 15.69
CA TRP A 48 -6.68 -3.95 14.42
C TRP A 48 -6.59 -5.44 14.69
N GLU A 49 -7.71 -6.15 14.55
CA GLU A 49 -7.79 -7.61 14.71
C GLU A 49 -6.93 -8.32 13.65
N GLY A 50 -6.04 -9.23 14.07
CA GLY A 50 -5.25 -10.06 13.15
C GLY A 50 -4.02 -9.41 12.52
N ILE A 51 -3.65 -8.18 12.89
CA ILE A 51 -2.40 -7.56 12.43
C ILE A 51 -1.28 -7.89 13.42
N VAL A 52 -0.19 -8.47 12.91
CA VAL A 52 1.05 -8.62 13.70
C VAL A 52 1.52 -7.23 14.10
N SER A 53 1.45 -6.90 15.39
CA SER A 53 1.94 -5.63 15.90
C SER A 53 3.42 -5.47 15.51
N ARG A 54 3.71 -4.41 14.76
CA ARG A 54 5.06 -4.00 14.40
C ARG A 54 5.39 -2.77 15.23
N PRO A 55 5.92 -2.92 16.46
CA PRO A 55 6.34 -1.77 17.24
C PRO A 55 7.50 -1.09 16.50
N ILE A 56 7.28 0.16 16.07
CA ILE A 56 8.33 0.99 15.48
C ILE A 56 8.94 1.80 16.62
N SER A 57 10.20 1.52 16.97
CA SER A 57 10.91 2.33 17.96
C SER A 57 11.18 3.72 17.39
N TRP A 58 11.30 4.73 18.27
CA TRP A 58 11.62 6.10 17.85
C TRP A 58 12.90 6.17 17.02
N SER A 59 13.93 5.41 17.41
CA SER A 59 15.19 5.33 16.67
C SER A 59 15.03 4.66 15.30
N ASP A 60 14.14 3.68 15.16
CA ASP A 60 13.90 3.02 13.88
C ASP A 60 13.11 3.89 12.93
N LEU A 61 12.22 4.74 13.44
CA LEU A 61 11.47 5.72 12.66
C LEU A 61 12.41 6.58 11.80
N TRP A 62 13.50 7.09 12.40
CA TRP A 62 14.51 7.92 11.72
C TRP A 62 15.39 7.16 10.73
N LYS A 63 15.47 5.83 10.82
CA LYS A 63 16.21 4.99 9.87
C LYS A 63 15.39 4.65 8.62
N ILE A 64 14.07 4.84 8.66
CA ILE A 64 13.19 4.54 7.53
C ILE A 64 13.42 5.59 6.43
N PRO A 65 13.65 5.19 5.17
CA PRO A 65 13.73 6.15 4.07
C PRO A 65 12.47 7.01 3.98
N GLN A 66 12.63 8.31 3.74
CA GLN A 66 11.52 9.27 3.82
C GLN A 66 10.35 8.92 2.89
N ALA A 67 10.62 8.40 1.70
CA ALA A 67 9.57 7.94 0.78
C ALA A 67 8.73 6.79 1.36
N ARG A 68 9.36 5.86 2.09
CA ARG A 68 8.68 4.73 2.73
C ARG A 68 7.86 5.20 3.93
N LEU A 69 8.40 6.11 4.73
CA LEU A 69 7.69 6.69 5.88
C LEU A 69 6.46 7.48 5.44
N ASN A 70 6.63 8.33 4.42
CA ASN A 70 5.55 9.09 3.81
C ASN A 70 4.45 8.16 3.28
N PHE A 71 4.84 7.12 2.54
CA PHE A 71 3.89 6.10 2.07
C PHE A 71 3.14 5.42 3.23
N LEU A 72 3.84 5.00 4.28
CA LEU A 72 3.24 4.30 5.42
C LEU A 72 2.21 5.18 6.15
N ILE A 73 2.57 6.42 6.47
CA ILE A 73 1.67 7.36 7.14
C ILE A 73 0.45 7.63 6.27
N ARG A 74 0.66 7.95 4.98
CA ARG A 74 -0.45 8.30 4.08
C ARG A 74 -1.36 7.14 3.73
N SER A 75 -0.85 5.91 3.73
CA SER A 75 -1.66 4.71 3.50
C SER A 75 -2.47 4.34 4.74
N THR A 76 -1.91 4.53 5.93
CA THR A 76 -2.60 4.27 7.21
C THR A 76 -3.77 5.22 7.41
N TYR A 77 -3.58 6.51 7.09
CA TYR A 77 -4.62 7.54 7.24
C TYR A 77 -5.41 7.81 5.96
N ASP A 78 -5.22 7.02 4.91
CA ASP A 78 -5.82 7.21 3.58
C ASP A 78 -5.77 8.67 3.09
N THR A 79 -4.59 9.30 3.17
CA THR A 79 -4.34 10.67 2.71
C THR A 79 -3.59 10.70 1.36
N PHE A 80 -3.70 9.62 0.59
CA PHE A 80 -3.19 9.61 -0.77
C PHE A 80 -4.06 10.46 -1.69
N PRO A 81 -3.48 11.14 -2.70
CA PRO A 81 -4.24 11.76 -3.77
C PRO A 81 -4.85 10.66 -4.66
N CYS A 82 -5.91 10.03 -4.18
CA CYS A 82 -6.78 9.17 -4.99
C CYS A 82 -7.98 9.99 -5.48
N PRO A 83 -8.64 9.61 -6.59
CA PRO A 83 -9.80 10.34 -7.10
C PRO A 83 -10.87 10.58 -6.02
N HIS A 84 -11.13 9.59 -5.16
CA HIS A 84 -12.06 9.77 -4.04
C HIS A 84 -11.66 10.90 -3.08
N ASN A 85 -10.38 10.95 -2.66
CA ASN A 85 -9.88 11.99 -1.76
C ASN A 85 -9.76 13.35 -2.45
N LEU A 86 -9.38 13.36 -3.74
CA LEU A 86 -9.31 14.58 -4.54
C LEU A 86 -10.69 15.19 -4.76
N HIS A 87 -11.70 14.36 -4.98
CA HIS A 87 -13.09 14.79 -4.98
C HIS A 87 -13.48 15.39 -3.63
N GLN A 88 -13.17 14.72 -2.52
CA GLN A 88 -13.47 15.24 -1.19
C GLN A 88 -12.76 16.57 -0.88
N TRP A 89 -11.51 16.75 -1.31
CA TRP A 89 -10.71 17.95 -1.00
C TRP A 89 -11.01 19.13 -1.93
N PHE A 90 -11.31 18.87 -3.21
CA PHE A 90 -11.36 19.91 -4.24
C PHE A 90 -12.62 19.87 -5.11
N GLY A 91 -13.53 18.90 -4.90
CA GLY A 91 -14.72 18.70 -5.74
C GLY A 91 -14.40 18.25 -7.17
N ASN A 92 -13.19 17.73 -7.41
CA ASN A 92 -12.68 17.33 -8.72
C ASN A 92 -12.94 15.83 -9.01
N GLU A 93 -12.32 15.33 -10.09
CA GLU A 93 -12.44 14.01 -10.71
C GLU A 93 -12.84 12.84 -9.79
N GLU A 94 -13.90 12.16 -10.18
CA GLU A 94 -14.50 11.04 -9.43
C GLU A 94 -13.95 9.67 -9.82
N CYS A 95 -13.20 9.63 -10.92
CA CYS A 95 -13.05 8.40 -11.68
C CYS A 95 -11.61 7.88 -11.73
N CYS A 96 -11.48 6.55 -11.71
CA CYS A 96 -10.18 5.91 -11.83
C CYS A 96 -9.56 6.22 -13.20
N PRO A 97 -8.31 6.71 -13.27
CA PRO A 97 -7.64 6.96 -14.55
C PRO A 97 -7.50 5.74 -15.45
N LEU A 98 -7.58 4.52 -14.89
CA LEU A 98 -7.30 3.27 -15.60
C LEU A 98 -8.54 2.50 -16.03
N TYR A 99 -9.68 2.68 -15.36
CA TYR A 99 -10.92 1.92 -15.62
C TYR A 99 -12.17 2.79 -15.60
N ASN A 100 -12.01 4.11 -15.42
CA ASN A 100 -13.10 5.09 -15.31
C ASN A 100 -14.18 4.70 -14.26
N SER A 101 -13.78 3.93 -13.24
CA SER A 101 -14.67 3.53 -12.14
C SER A 101 -14.98 4.75 -11.28
N PRO A 102 -16.27 5.02 -10.97
CA PRO A 102 -16.62 6.06 -10.02
C PRO A 102 -16.09 5.73 -8.63
N ASN A 103 -15.80 6.75 -7.83
CA ASN A 103 -15.34 6.63 -6.44
C ASN A 103 -14.12 5.73 -6.26
N ALA A 104 -13.07 5.95 -7.05
CA ALA A 104 -11.84 5.18 -6.96
C ALA A 104 -11.07 5.50 -5.66
N SER A 105 -11.25 4.66 -4.64
CA SER A 105 -10.51 4.73 -3.37
C SER A 105 -9.06 4.30 -3.52
N PHE A 106 -8.23 4.59 -2.52
CA PHE A 106 -6.85 4.11 -2.48
C PHE A 106 -6.76 2.57 -2.56
N ARG A 107 -7.67 1.85 -1.90
CA ARG A 107 -7.80 0.38 -2.00
C ARG A 107 -8.12 -0.06 -3.43
N HIS A 108 -9.00 0.65 -4.13
CA HIS A 108 -9.28 0.38 -5.54
C HIS A 108 -8.00 0.48 -6.39
N ILE A 109 -7.22 1.56 -6.24
CA ILE A 109 -5.99 1.77 -7.02
C ILE A 109 -4.96 0.68 -6.73
N LEU A 110 -4.79 0.29 -5.46
CA LEU A 110 -3.76 -0.68 -5.10
C LEU A 110 -4.11 -2.12 -5.44
N SER A 111 -5.35 -2.55 -5.23
CA SER A 111 -5.74 -3.97 -5.34
C SER A 111 -7.08 -4.24 -6.02
N GLY A 112 -7.99 -3.26 -6.09
CA GLY A 112 -9.36 -3.46 -6.60
C GLY A 112 -9.58 -3.13 -8.08
N CYS A 113 -8.62 -2.48 -8.76
CA CYS A 113 -8.83 -2.02 -10.13
C CYS A 113 -8.78 -3.19 -11.12
N LYS A 114 -9.87 -3.39 -11.86
CA LYS A 114 -10.04 -4.53 -12.78
C LYS A 114 -9.00 -4.55 -13.89
N THR A 115 -8.64 -3.38 -14.44
CA THR A 115 -7.62 -3.29 -15.50
C THR A 115 -6.23 -3.62 -14.98
N VAL A 116 -5.88 -3.13 -13.79
CA VAL A 116 -4.61 -3.47 -13.11
C VAL A 116 -4.52 -4.96 -12.82
N LEU A 117 -5.64 -5.57 -12.42
CA LEU A 117 -5.73 -7.01 -12.17
C LEU A 117 -5.59 -7.81 -13.46
N SER A 118 -6.31 -7.45 -14.53
CA SER A 118 -6.24 -8.15 -15.82
C SER A 118 -4.89 -7.99 -16.51
N GLN A 119 -4.23 -6.84 -16.36
CA GLN A 119 -2.90 -6.56 -16.88
C GLN A 119 -1.78 -7.22 -16.06
N GLY A 120 -2.09 -7.82 -14.90
CA GLY A 120 -1.11 -8.56 -14.10
C GLY A 120 -0.14 -7.71 -13.27
N HIS A 121 -0.39 -6.41 -13.11
CA HIS A 121 0.45 -5.54 -12.26
C HIS A 121 0.49 -5.99 -10.79
N TYR A 122 -0.58 -6.61 -10.31
CA TYR A 122 -0.61 -7.19 -8.97
C TYR A 122 0.36 -8.36 -8.85
N ARG A 123 0.33 -9.29 -9.83
CA ARG A 123 1.28 -10.41 -9.91
C ARG A 123 2.71 -9.89 -9.96
N TRP A 124 2.98 -8.91 -10.83
CA TRP A 124 4.32 -8.31 -10.93
C TRP A 124 4.84 -7.78 -9.60
N ARG A 125 4.04 -6.98 -8.86
CA ARG A 125 4.44 -6.44 -7.54
C ARG A 125 4.73 -7.55 -6.53
N HIS A 126 3.90 -8.59 -6.51
CA HIS A 126 4.10 -9.75 -5.64
C HIS A 126 5.34 -10.56 -6.03
N ASP A 127 5.55 -10.81 -7.31
CA ASP A 127 6.70 -11.54 -7.84
C ASP A 127 8.01 -10.80 -7.54
N GLN A 128 8.01 -9.46 -7.55
CA GLN A 128 9.18 -8.68 -7.11
C GLN A 128 9.51 -8.91 -5.63
N VAL A 129 8.50 -8.99 -4.76
CA VAL A 129 8.71 -9.27 -3.33
C VAL A 129 9.20 -10.70 -3.14
N LEU A 130 8.58 -11.68 -3.81
CA LEU A 130 8.98 -13.08 -3.74
C LEU A 130 10.41 -13.28 -4.25
N LYS A 131 10.81 -12.58 -5.32
CA LYS A 131 12.18 -12.60 -5.84
C LYS A 131 13.18 -12.12 -4.79
N LYS A 132 12.89 -11.02 -4.08
CA LYS A 132 13.77 -10.51 -3.02
C LYS A 132 13.84 -11.43 -1.80
N LEU A 133 12.73 -12.07 -1.45
CA LEU A 133 12.72 -13.09 -0.39
C LEU A 133 13.55 -14.30 -0.80
N ALA A 134 13.40 -14.80 -2.03
CA ALA A 134 14.17 -15.91 -2.56
C ALA A 134 15.68 -15.60 -2.58
N GLU A 135 16.08 -14.41 -3.07
CA GLU A 135 17.46 -13.93 -3.03
C GLU A 135 18.02 -13.96 -1.59
N THR A 136 17.26 -13.46 -0.62
CA THR A 136 17.68 -13.45 0.80
C THR A 136 17.85 -14.86 1.36
N VAL A 137 16.90 -15.75 1.08
CA VAL A 137 16.94 -17.15 1.53
C VAL A 137 18.13 -17.89 0.93
N GLU A 138 18.43 -17.68 -0.35
CA GLU A 138 19.59 -18.28 -1.01
C GLU A 138 20.92 -17.81 -0.41
N VAL A 139 21.04 -16.51 -0.08
CA VAL A 139 22.20 -15.98 0.62
C VAL A 139 22.35 -16.64 2.00
N CYS A 140 21.27 -16.75 2.76
CA CYS A 140 21.28 -17.43 4.05
C CYS A 140 21.68 -18.91 3.92
N ARG A 141 21.15 -19.63 2.91
CA ARG A 141 21.47 -21.03 2.65
C ARG A 141 22.94 -21.24 2.27
N GLN A 142 23.51 -20.34 1.46
CA GLN A 142 24.93 -20.42 1.10
C GLN A 142 25.84 -20.14 2.31
N ALA A 143 25.47 -19.20 3.17
CA ALA A 143 26.21 -18.92 4.41
C ALA A 143 26.22 -20.12 5.37
N THR A 144 25.09 -20.82 5.52
CA THR A 144 25.02 -22.02 6.38
C THR A 144 25.81 -23.20 5.77
N ASN A 145 25.69 -23.43 4.47
CA ASN A 145 26.39 -24.51 3.77
C ASN A 145 27.92 -24.30 3.68
N SER A 146 28.38 -23.06 3.62
CA SER A 146 29.82 -22.73 3.63
C SER A 146 30.47 -22.83 5.01
N GLY A 147 29.73 -23.27 6.04
CA GLY A 147 30.25 -23.42 7.41
C GLY A 147 30.43 -22.09 8.15
N CYS A 148 30.10 -20.96 7.52
CA CYS A 148 30.14 -19.63 8.14
C CYS A 148 28.84 -19.40 8.93
N SER A 149 28.60 -20.23 9.95
CA SER A 149 27.53 -19.98 10.90
C SER A 149 27.94 -18.85 11.84
N PRO A 150 27.14 -17.77 12.02
CA PRO A 150 27.37 -16.84 13.11
C PRO A 150 27.35 -17.66 14.40
N ALA A 151 28.43 -17.57 15.16
CA ALA A 151 28.65 -18.35 16.36
C ALA A 151 27.62 -18.01 17.44
N THR A 152 26.44 -18.60 17.38
CA THR A 152 25.55 -18.75 18.54
C THR A 152 25.40 -20.23 18.81
N LYS A 153 26.51 -20.85 19.21
CA LYS A 153 26.49 -22.12 19.92
C LYS A 153 25.84 -21.87 21.28
N HIS A 154 24.51 -21.88 21.36
CA HIS A 154 23.87 -22.17 22.63
C HIS A 154 24.20 -23.63 22.96
N ARG A 155 25.26 -23.81 23.77
CA ARG A 155 25.70 -25.11 24.25
C ARG A 155 24.63 -25.61 25.22
N ILE A 156 23.65 -26.34 24.69
CA ILE A 156 22.67 -27.05 25.52
C ILE A 156 23.47 -28.07 26.35
N GLN A 157 23.55 -27.82 27.66
CA GLN A 157 24.31 -28.65 28.58
C GLN A 157 23.39 -29.76 29.10
N PHE A 158 23.60 -30.98 28.62
CA PHE A 158 22.88 -32.14 29.14
C PHE A 158 23.45 -32.52 30.50
N VAL A 159 22.63 -32.44 31.54
CA VAL A 159 22.98 -32.92 32.89
C VAL A 159 22.49 -34.35 33.03
N ARG A 160 23.38 -35.26 33.41
CA ARG A 160 23.01 -36.66 33.70
C ARG A 160 22.31 -36.70 35.06
N GLN A 161 21.09 -37.23 35.10
CA GLN A 161 20.34 -37.40 36.35
C GLN A 161 21.11 -38.34 37.29
N LYS A 162 21.32 -37.89 38.54
CA LYS A 162 21.99 -38.69 39.58
C LYS A 162 21.03 -39.79 40.04
N ALA A 163 21.49 -41.04 40.08
CA ALA A 163 20.69 -42.16 40.57
C ALA A 163 20.38 -41.98 42.07
N PRO A 164 19.15 -42.30 42.51
CA PRO A 164 18.80 -42.28 43.93
C PRO A 164 19.59 -43.37 44.68
N ALA A 165 19.99 -43.03 45.91
CA ALA A 165 20.82 -43.83 46.82
C ALA A 165 20.10 -45.08 47.35
#